data_AF-A0A958KUJ8-F1
#
_entry.id   AF-A0A958KUJ8-F1
#
_cell.length_a   1.000
_cell.length_b   1.000
_cell.length_c   1.000
_cell.angle_alpha   90.00
_cell.angle_beta   90.00
_cell.angle_gamma   90.00
#
_symmetry.space_group_name_H-M   'P 1'
#
loop_
_entity.id
_entity.type
_entity.pdbx_description
1 polymer ?
#
loop_
_entity_poly.entity_id
_entity_poly.type
_entity_poly.pdbx_seq_one_letter_code
_entity_poly.pdbx_strand_id
1 'polypeptide(L)'
;MRSNIRGSGTAIAHLQGMMTSRRYTRILAIVFTALSIGCSGELQAPIESEYDQANQQISEGNFNTAIAIMSQRLEDDPSDRVARLILASAFAARAGVFMNQYYDIGQQIAAKIKGAEVYWATHSKLIFNRIEENAKSSEQKSLLAAFESVYKIIYQINELIGIFSIIPTLSPADHRDLQQAVSILIVEPNYMGGAILYRGLLRLALLKNDLRTKYEMLGMANCEVNLSVLANQLYSLQKDVTGVMSDFISSSVKENKQSALFRTTAQINKNFDSARGALNSLSVANTIDVSILTVQFGGKCKK
;
A
#
# COMPACT_ATOMS: atom_id res chain seq x y z
N MET A 1 41.43 -16.44 46.10
CA MET A 1 40.59 -15.27 46.43
C MET A 1 39.48 -15.19 45.39
N ARG A 2 38.30 -15.76 45.69
CA ARG A 2 37.00 -15.07 45.85
C ARG A 2 36.60 -14.26 44.59
N SER A 3 35.80 -14.87 43.69
CA SER A 3 34.33 -14.71 43.55
C SER A 3 33.95 -13.30 43.05
N ASN A 4 33.09 -13.06 42.07
CA ASN A 4 31.80 -13.67 41.78
C ASN A 4 31.31 -13.06 40.45
N ILE A 5 30.90 -13.85 39.48
CA ILE A 5 30.13 -13.38 38.31
C ILE A 5 28.70 -13.85 38.53
N ARG A 6 27.80 -12.92 38.87
CA ARG A 6 26.35 -13.06 38.81
C ARG A 6 25.72 -11.71 38.49
N GLY A 7 24.78 -11.72 37.55
CA GLY A 7 23.95 -10.57 37.23
C GLY A 7 23.06 -10.76 36.00
N SER A 8 22.42 -11.92 35.89
CA SER A 8 21.27 -12.13 35.01
C SER A 8 20.03 -11.44 35.57
N GLY A 9 19.28 -10.74 34.71
CA GLY A 9 17.87 -10.44 34.93
C GLY A 9 17.55 -8.98 35.21
N THR A 10 16.98 -8.31 34.20
CA THR A 10 15.70 -7.57 34.28
C THR A 10 15.39 -6.98 32.91
N ALA A 11 14.88 -7.82 32.01
CA ALA A 11 13.83 -7.41 31.10
C ALA A 11 12.50 -7.52 31.87
N ILE A 12 11.50 -6.71 31.50
CA ILE A 12 10.17 -6.54 32.13
C ILE A 12 10.12 -5.35 33.11
N ALA A 13 10.01 -4.14 32.55
CA ALA A 13 9.34 -3.00 33.19
C ALA A 13 9.12 -1.84 32.19
N HIS A 14 8.38 -2.07 31.10
CA HIS A 14 7.85 -0.95 30.30
C HIS A 14 6.60 -1.32 29.50
N LEU A 15 5.55 -1.77 30.19
CA LEU A 15 4.19 -1.89 29.65
C LEU A 15 3.16 -1.61 30.75
N GLN A 16 3.19 -0.39 31.29
CA GLN A 16 2.09 0.16 32.07
C GLN A 16 2.01 1.65 31.76
N GLY A 17 1.02 2.04 30.94
CA GLY A 17 0.81 3.45 30.64
C GLY A 17 -0.03 3.80 29.41
N MET A 18 -0.94 2.95 28.93
CA MET A 18 -1.96 3.37 27.94
C MET A 18 -3.33 2.80 28.28
N MET A 19 -3.84 3.17 29.45
CA MET A 19 -5.27 3.22 29.70
C MET A 19 -5.58 4.52 30.42
N THR A 20 -5.95 5.54 29.65
CA THR A 20 -6.97 6.56 29.98
C THR A 20 -6.95 7.64 28.89
N SER A 21 -7.77 7.49 27.87
CA SER A 21 -8.25 8.65 27.12
C SER A 21 -9.75 8.50 26.86
N ARG A 22 -10.53 8.63 27.93
CA ARG A 22 -11.98 8.84 27.91
C ARG A 22 -12.39 10.22 27.35
N ARG A 23 -11.54 10.87 26.53
CA ARG A 23 -11.77 12.22 26.01
C ARG A 23 -12.02 12.28 24.49
N TYR A 24 -11.85 11.18 23.75
CA TYR A 24 -12.08 11.18 22.30
C TYR A 24 -13.51 10.80 21.88
N THR A 25 -14.34 10.27 22.77
CA THR A 25 -15.73 9.89 22.46
C THR A 25 -16.68 11.08 22.28
N ARG A 26 -16.23 12.32 22.52
CA ARG A 26 -17.09 13.53 22.40
C ARG A 26 -16.84 14.37 21.14
N ILE A 27 -15.81 14.08 20.35
CA ILE A 27 -15.52 14.86 19.12
C ILE A 27 -16.17 14.23 17.88
N LEU A 28 -16.56 12.95 17.92
CA LEU A 28 -17.26 12.31 16.79
C LEU A 28 -18.72 12.79 16.60
N ALA A 29 -19.29 13.52 17.57
CA ALA A 29 -20.70 13.91 17.56
C ALA A 29 -20.96 15.39 17.17
N ILE A 30 -19.92 16.20 16.91
CA ILE A 30 -20.09 17.68 16.77
C ILE A 30 -19.96 18.17 15.32
N VAL A 31 -19.61 17.32 14.35
CA VAL A 31 -19.48 17.76 12.94
C VAL A 31 -20.80 17.68 12.15
N PHE A 32 -21.90 17.15 12.72
CA PHE A 32 -23.14 16.93 11.95
C PHE A 32 -24.35 17.83 12.29
N THR A 33 -24.23 18.79 13.23
CA THR A 33 -25.35 19.66 13.62
C THR A 33 -25.09 21.12 13.26
N ALA A 34 -25.41 21.50 12.02
CA ALA A 34 -25.53 22.90 11.65
C ALA A 34 -26.48 23.15 10.46
N LEU A 35 -27.59 22.41 10.34
CA LEU A 35 -28.71 22.79 9.47
C LEU A 35 -30.02 22.23 10.02
N SER A 36 -30.73 23.00 10.86
CA SER A 36 -32.21 23.03 10.93
C SER A 36 -32.69 23.84 12.14
N ILE A 37 -33.22 25.04 11.89
CA ILE A 37 -34.20 25.68 12.76
C ILE A 37 -35.49 25.81 11.94
N GLY A 38 -36.58 25.23 12.48
CA GLY A 38 -37.94 25.66 12.20
C GLY A 38 -38.82 24.69 11.41
N CYS A 39 -39.50 23.77 12.09
CA CYS A 39 -40.96 23.81 12.28
C CYS A 39 -41.45 22.57 13.01
N SER A 40 -42.25 22.82 14.06
CA SER A 40 -42.91 21.86 14.94
C SER A 40 -43.98 21.04 14.21
N GLY A 41 -43.69 19.77 13.96
CA GLY A 41 -44.64 18.69 13.72
C GLY A 41 -44.36 17.56 14.71
N GLU A 42 -45.40 16.79 15.06
CA GLU A 42 -45.35 15.67 16.01
C GLU A 42 -44.06 14.83 15.90
N LEU A 43 -43.44 14.58 17.05
CA LEU A 43 -42.19 13.83 17.17
C LEU A 43 -42.46 12.33 16.92
N GLN A 44 -42.70 11.95 15.67
CA GLN A 44 -42.36 10.60 15.22
C GLN A 44 -40.87 10.40 15.51
N ALA A 45 -40.52 9.27 16.14
CA ALA A 45 -39.12 8.87 16.28
C ALA A 45 -38.44 9.06 14.91
N PRO A 46 -37.24 9.65 14.84
CA PRO A 46 -36.58 9.89 13.57
C PRO A 46 -36.54 8.56 12.82
N ILE A 47 -37.11 8.52 11.62
CA ILE A 47 -36.97 7.39 10.70
C ILE A 47 -35.46 7.26 10.51
N GLU A 48 -34.86 6.27 11.15
CA GLU A 48 -33.43 6.02 11.07
C GLU A 48 -33.13 5.73 9.61
N SER A 49 -32.29 6.57 8.99
CA SER A 49 -31.99 6.41 7.57
C SER A 49 -31.30 5.07 7.35
N GLU A 50 -31.50 4.43 6.20
CA GLU A 50 -30.83 3.15 5.87
C GLU A 50 -29.30 3.26 6.01
N TYR A 51 -28.74 4.47 5.85
CA TYR A 51 -27.33 4.76 6.11
C TYR A 51 -26.95 4.63 7.58
N ASP A 52 -27.76 5.16 8.49
CA ASP A 52 -27.52 5.09 9.93
C ASP A 52 -27.57 3.63 10.39
N GLN A 53 -28.59 2.89 9.92
CA GLN A 53 -28.71 1.46 10.17
C GLN A 53 -27.48 0.71 9.65
N ALA A 54 -27.06 0.93 8.40
CA ALA A 54 -25.88 0.25 7.84
C ALA A 54 -24.59 0.59 8.61
N ASN A 55 -24.39 1.86 9.01
CA ASN A 55 -23.24 2.27 9.81
C ASN A 55 -23.26 1.65 11.22
N GLN A 56 -24.44 1.53 11.83
CA GLN A 56 -24.60 0.82 13.10
C GLN A 56 -24.22 -0.65 12.94
N GLN A 57 -24.72 -1.32 11.89
CA GLN A 57 -24.37 -2.71 11.61
C GLN A 57 -22.85 -2.91 11.41
N ILE A 58 -22.16 -1.98 10.72
CA ILE A 58 -20.68 -2.00 10.63
C ILE A 58 -20.04 -1.89 12.02
N SER A 59 -20.53 -0.99 12.86
CA SER A 59 -19.99 -0.75 14.21
C SER A 59 -20.18 -1.93 15.14
N GLU A 60 -21.27 -2.68 14.97
CA GLU A 60 -21.60 -3.91 15.71
C GLU A 60 -20.86 -5.15 15.18
N GLY A 61 -20.15 -5.04 14.05
CA GLY A 61 -19.48 -6.16 13.39
C GLY A 61 -20.40 -7.01 12.50
N ASN A 62 -21.65 -6.59 12.31
CA ASN A 62 -22.66 -7.25 11.48
C ASN A 62 -22.51 -6.87 9.99
N PHE A 63 -21.31 -7.08 9.44
CA PHE A 63 -20.94 -6.59 8.11
C PHE A 63 -21.83 -7.10 6.97
N ASN A 64 -22.29 -8.36 7.06
CA ASN A 64 -23.16 -8.95 6.04
C ASN A 64 -24.50 -8.22 5.93
N THR A 65 -25.06 -7.80 7.06
CA THR A 65 -26.31 -7.03 7.10
C THR A 65 -26.11 -5.64 6.49
N ALA A 66 -25.03 -4.94 6.88
CA ALA A 66 -24.69 -3.64 6.28
C ALA A 66 -24.50 -3.73 4.76
N ILE A 67 -23.83 -4.79 4.28
CA ILE A 67 -23.65 -5.07 2.86
C ILE A 67 -25.01 -5.27 2.18
N ALA A 68 -25.90 -6.09 2.74
CA ALA A 68 -27.21 -6.34 2.16
C ALA A 68 -28.05 -5.06 2.01
N ILE A 69 -28.11 -4.22 3.07
CA ILE A 69 -28.86 -2.96 3.05
C ILE A 69 -28.32 -2.02 1.94
N MET A 70 -27.00 -1.81 1.90
CA MET A 70 -26.41 -0.87 0.93
C MET A 70 -26.35 -1.44 -0.50
N SER A 71 -26.29 -2.76 -0.66
CA SER A 71 -26.45 -3.40 -1.97
C SER A 71 -27.85 -3.16 -2.53
N GLN A 72 -28.91 -3.36 -1.74
CA GLN A 72 -30.28 -3.09 -2.16
C GLN A 72 -30.46 -1.62 -2.57
N ARG A 73 -29.94 -0.70 -1.74
CA ARG A 73 -29.98 0.74 -2.03
C ARG A 73 -29.33 1.09 -3.37
N LEU A 74 -28.24 0.41 -3.75
CA LEU A 74 -27.55 0.62 -5.03
C LEU A 74 -28.20 -0.09 -6.20
N GLU A 75 -29.08 -1.07 -5.97
CA GLU A 75 -29.97 -1.57 -7.02
C GLU A 75 -31.01 -0.51 -7.38
N ASP A 76 -31.54 0.20 -6.38
CA ASP A 76 -32.54 1.25 -6.57
C ASP A 76 -31.94 2.56 -7.12
N ASP A 77 -30.78 2.97 -6.60
CA ASP A 77 -30.01 4.13 -7.07
C ASP A 77 -28.52 3.77 -7.24
N PRO A 78 -28.12 3.29 -8.42
CA PRO A 78 -26.72 2.99 -8.69
C PRO A 78 -25.78 4.20 -8.57
N SER A 79 -26.29 5.44 -8.61
CA SER A 79 -25.47 6.65 -8.51
C SER A 79 -25.25 7.14 -7.08
N ASP A 80 -25.86 6.46 -6.09
CA ASP A 80 -25.81 6.85 -4.69
C ASP A 80 -24.39 6.74 -4.11
N ARG A 81 -23.72 7.88 -4.06
CA ARG A 81 -22.31 7.98 -3.62
C ARG A 81 -22.13 7.61 -2.17
N VAL A 82 -23.13 7.88 -1.32
CA VAL A 82 -23.08 7.61 0.12
C VAL A 82 -23.23 6.11 0.34
N ALA A 83 -24.22 5.48 -0.30
CA ALA A 83 -24.40 4.04 -0.24
C ALA A 83 -23.17 3.27 -0.74
N ARG A 84 -22.55 3.72 -1.85
CA ARG A 84 -21.27 3.15 -2.35
C ARG A 84 -20.15 3.22 -1.32
N LEU A 85 -20.00 4.36 -0.64
CA LEU A 85 -18.94 4.54 0.35
C LEU A 85 -19.17 3.63 1.57
N ILE A 86 -20.41 3.55 2.06
CA ILE A 86 -20.77 2.68 3.19
C ILE A 86 -20.61 1.21 2.81
N LEU A 87 -21.06 0.81 1.62
CA LEU A 87 -20.90 -0.56 1.11
C LEU A 87 -19.42 -0.96 1.01
N ALA A 88 -18.59 -0.09 0.40
CA ALA A 88 -17.14 -0.32 0.33
C ALA A 88 -16.52 -0.41 1.74
N SER A 89 -16.99 0.41 2.68
CA SER A 89 -16.55 0.38 4.07
C SER A 89 -16.92 -0.92 4.78
N ALA A 90 -18.11 -1.47 4.52
CA ALA A 90 -18.55 -2.73 5.10
C ALA A 90 -17.71 -3.91 4.59
N PHE A 91 -17.42 -3.97 3.28
CA PHE A 91 -16.51 -4.99 2.72
C PHE A 91 -15.09 -4.88 3.30
N ALA A 92 -14.52 -3.68 3.34
CA ALA A 92 -13.20 -3.47 3.90
C ALA A 92 -13.12 -3.78 5.42
N ALA A 93 -14.16 -3.42 6.18
CA ALA A 93 -14.24 -3.73 7.61
C ALA A 93 -14.35 -5.23 7.86
N ARG A 94 -15.09 -5.97 7.02
CA ARG A 94 -15.14 -7.45 7.07
C ARG A 94 -13.78 -8.10 6.86
N ALA A 95 -12.93 -7.45 6.05
CA ALA A 95 -11.54 -7.83 5.83
C ALA A 95 -10.55 -7.22 6.85
N GLY A 96 -11.03 -6.57 7.91
CA GLY A 96 -10.22 -6.01 8.99
C GLY A 96 -9.48 -4.70 8.68
N VAL A 97 -9.87 -3.99 7.61
CA VAL A 97 -9.23 -2.74 7.18
C VAL A 97 -10.10 -1.53 7.51
N PHE A 98 -9.64 -0.68 8.42
CA PHE A 98 -10.38 0.49 8.91
C PHE A 98 -9.67 1.81 8.59
N MET A 99 -10.41 2.84 8.20
CA MET A 99 -9.85 4.13 7.77
C MET A 99 -8.99 4.82 8.84
N ASN A 100 -9.37 4.70 10.11
CA ASN A 100 -8.67 5.32 11.24
C ASN A 100 -7.24 4.78 11.46
N GLN A 101 -6.90 3.62 10.90
CA GLN A 101 -5.58 3.01 11.01
C GLN A 101 -4.51 3.76 10.19
N TYR A 102 -4.91 4.69 9.30
CA TYR A 102 -4.05 5.12 8.19
C TYR A 102 -3.93 6.63 7.97
N TYR A 103 -4.30 7.45 8.96
CA TYR A 103 -4.37 8.92 8.83
C TYR A 103 -3.08 9.58 8.29
N ASP A 104 -1.90 9.00 8.54
CA ASP A 104 -0.60 9.56 8.12
C ASP A 104 0.15 8.76 7.04
N ILE A 105 -0.48 7.75 6.43
CA ILE A 105 0.22 6.86 5.47
C ILE A 105 0.81 7.62 4.28
N GLY A 106 0.09 8.58 3.69
CA GLY A 106 0.57 9.30 2.51
C GLY A 106 1.88 10.06 2.75
N GLN A 107 2.07 10.61 3.96
CA GLN A 107 3.31 11.29 4.32
C GLN A 107 4.45 10.30 4.56
N GLN A 108 4.15 9.18 5.21
CA GLN A 108 5.13 8.11 5.44
C GLN A 108 5.62 7.54 4.10
N ILE A 109 4.73 7.38 3.11
CA ILE A 109 5.06 6.95 1.75
C ILE A 109 6.08 7.90 1.12
N ALA A 110 5.78 9.21 1.08
CA ALA A 110 6.69 10.20 0.48
C ALA A 110 8.06 10.24 1.17
N ALA A 111 8.07 10.19 2.51
CA ALA A 111 9.30 10.20 3.30
C ALA A 111 10.16 8.94 3.06
N LYS A 112 9.52 7.77 3.01
CA LYS A 112 10.19 6.49 2.78
C LYS A 112 10.81 6.39 1.39
N ILE A 113 10.10 6.80 0.35
CA ILE A 113 10.64 6.78 -1.02
C ILE A 113 11.81 7.75 -1.16
N LYS A 114 11.70 8.96 -0.57
CA LYS A 114 12.82 9.91 -0.56
C LYS A 114 14.04 9.34 0.20
N GLY A 115 13.81 8.71 1.34
CA GLY A 115 14.86 8.00 2.08
C GLY A 115 15.52 6.90 1.25
N ALA A 116 14.71 6.16 0.48
CA ALA A 116 15.20 5.11 -0.41
C ALA A 116 16.14 5.66 -1.50
N GLU A 117 15.81 6.82 -2.07
CA GLU A 117 16.64 7.50 -3.08
C GLU A 117 17.97 7.98 -2.51
N VAL A 118 17.95 8.58 -1.32
CA VAL A 118 19.18 9.02 -0.64
C VAL A 118 20.07 7.82 -0.34
N TYR A 119 19.51 6.73 0.19
CA TYR A 119 20.26 5.51 0.44
C TYR A 119 20.87 4.93 -0.83
N TRP A 120 20.08 4.84 -1.90
CA TRP A 120 20.55 4.37 -3.21
C TRP A 120 21.75 5.17 -3.72
N ALA A 121 21.65 6.50 -3.68
CA ALA A 121 22.70 7.40 -4.17
C ALA A 121 24.00 7.32 -3.35
N THR A 122 23.90 6.99 -2.06
CA THR A 122 25.04 7.00 -1.13
C THR A 122 25.69 5.63 -0.93
N HIS A 123 24.93 4.54 -1.03
CA HIS A 123 25.42 3.19 -0.69
C HIS A 123 25.36 2.24 -1.90
N SER A 124 24.16 1.97 -2.43
CA SER A 124 23.98 0.94 -3.46
C SER A 124 24.71 1.27 -4.75
N LYS A 125 24.73 2.54 -5.16
CA LYS A 125 25.43 2.97 -6.38
C LYS A 125 26.93 2.66 -6.32
N LEU A 126 27.56 2.77 -5.15
CA LEU A 126 28.98 2.44 -4.98
C LEU A 126 29.26 0.95 -5.19
N ILE A 127 28.32 0.08 -4.77
CA ILE A 127 28.42 -1.37 -4.99
C ILE A 127 28.33 -1.67 -6.49
N PHE A 128 27.33 -1.10 -7.18
CA PHE A 128 27.16 -1.31 -8.63
C PHE A 128 28.35 -0.78 -9.44
N ASN A 129 28.88 0.41 -9.12
CA ASN A 129 30.10 0.93 -9.77
C ASN A 129 31.28 -0.04 -9.62
N ARG A 130 31.50 -0.59 -8.43
CA ARG A 130 32.59 -1.57 -8.19
C ARG A 130 32.37 -2.86 -8.98
N ILE A 131 31.12 -3.32 -9.13
CA ILE A 131 30.81 -4.49 -9.96
C ILE A 131 31.06 -4.17 -11.44
N GLU A 132 30.68 -2.97 -11.88
CA GLU A 132 30.85 -2.52 -13.27
C GLU A 132 32.33 -2.44 -13.67
N GLU A 133 33.20 -1.98 -12.78
CA GLU A 133 34.65 -1.95 -12.98
C GLU A 133 35.23 -3.36 -13.25
N ASN A 134 34.57 -4.41 -12.74
CA ASN A 134 34.98 -5.81 -12.93
C ASN A 134 34.31 -6.48 -14.13
N ALA A 135 33.33 -5.83 -14.77
CA ALA A 135 32.64 -6.37 -15.94
C ALA A 135 33.55 -6.31 -17.18
N LYS A 136 33.81 -7.48 -17.78
CA LYS A 136 34.81 -7.65 -18.85
C LYS A 136 34.24 -7.42 -20.24
N SER A 137 32.93 -7.61 -20.44
CA SER A 137 32.26 -7.45 -21.73
C SER A 137 31.22 -6.32 -21.71
N SER A 138 30.91 -5.77 -22.89
CA SER A 138 29.81 -4.82 -23.07
C SER A 138 28.47 -5.42 -22.64
N GLU A 139 28.26 -6.69 -22.94
CA GLU A 139 27.07 -7.44 -22.56
C GLU A 139 26.90 -7.54 -21.04
N GLN A 140 27.98 -7.84 -20.30
CA GLN A 140 27.97 -7.86 -18.83
C GLN A 140 27.64 -6.48 -18.25
N LYS A 141 28.14 -5.40 -18.87
CA LYS A 141 27.83 -4.03 -18.44
C LYS A 141 26.36 -3.67 -18.69
N SER A 142 25.82 -4.01 -19.86
CA SER A 142 24.39 -3.81 -20.17
C SER A 142 23.50 -4.60 -19.22
N LEU A 143 23.88 -5.85 -18.92
CA LEU A 143 23.17 -6.69 -17.97
C LEU A 143 23.18 -6.08 -16.57
N LEU A 144 24.35 -5.63 -16.11
CA LEU A 144 24.50 -4.99 -14.80
C LEU A 144 23.66 -3.71 -14.70
N ALA A 145 23.65 -2.87 -15.73
CA ALA A 145 22.83 -1.65 -15.76
C ALA A 145 21.32 -1.96 -15.70
N ALA A 146 20.88 -3.05 -16.34
CA ALA A 146 19.50 -3.52 -16.23
C ALA A 146 19.19 -3.97 -14.80
N PHE A 147 20.05 -4.77 -14.18
CA PHE A 147 19.86 -5.21 -12.80
C PHE A 147 19.96 -4.07 -11.78
N GLU A 148 20.82 -3.08 -12.02
CA GLU A 148 20.89 -1.86 -11.22
C GLU A 148 19.51 -1.17 -11.19
N SER A 149 18.91 -0.99 -12.36
CA SER A 149 17.61 -0.35 -12.51
C SER A 149 16.49 -1.14 -11.84
N VAL A 150 16.49 -2.47 -11.98
CA VAL A 150 15.53 -3.37 -11.33
C VAL A 150 15.71 -3.35 -9.80
N TYR A 151 16.94 -3.44 -9.32
CA TYR A 151 17.24 -3.44 -7.88
C TYR A 151 16.79 -2.13 -7.23
N LYS A 152 17.02 -0.99 -7.89
CA LYS A 152 16.56 0.31 -7.39
C LYS A 152 15.06 0.31 -7.14
N ILE A 153 14.26 -0.25 -8.06
CA ILE A 153 12.81 -0.39 -7.90
C ILE A 153 12.49 -1.29 -6.72
N ILE A 154 13.08 -2.49 -6.67
CA ILE A 154 12.84 -3.45 -5.59
C ILE A 154 13.10 -2.79 -4.22
N TYR A 155 14.19 -2.04 -4.11
CA TYR A 155 14.52 -1.34 -2.88
C TYR A 155 13.49 -0.27 -2.51
N GLN A 156 13.03 0.53 -3.48
CA GLN A 156 11.95 1.50 -3.26
C GLN A 156 10.64 0.82 -2.82
N ILE A 157 10.30 -0.31 -3.43
CA ILE A 157 9.14 -1.13 -3.07
C ILE A 157 9.32 -1.73 -1.66
N ASN A 158 10.51 -2.18 -1.30
CA ASN A 158 10.78 -2.68 0.06
C ASN A 158 10.62 -1.60 1.13
N GLU A 159 11.05 -0.36 0.86
CA GLU A 159 10.80 0.76 1.77
C GLU A 159 9.30 1.09 1.87
N LEU A 160 8.54 0.95 0.79
CA LEU A 160 7.07 1.02 0.82
C LEU A 160 6.47 -0.12 1.66
N ILE A 161 6.98 -1.34 1.52
CA ILE A 161 6.58 -2.50 2.33
C ILE A 161 6.86 -2.25 3.82
N GLY A 162 7.89 -1.49 4.17
CA GLY A 162 8.14 -1.10 5.58
C GLY A 162 6.95 -0.39 6.24
N ILE A 163 6.18 0.37 5.45
CA ILE A 163 4.94 1.03 5.90
C ILE A 163 3.84 0.00 6.14
N PHE A 164 3.91 -1.17 5.50
CA PHE A 164 2.88 -2.19 5.58
C PHE A 164 2.84 -2.94 6.91
N SER A 165 3.76 -2.66 7.83
CA SER A 165 3.70 -3.17 9.21
C SER A 165 2.38 -2.80 9.92
N ILE A 166 1.77 -1.66 9.56
CA ILE A 166 0.46 -1.23 10.11
C ILE A 166 -0.75 -1.73 9.31
N ILE A 167 -0.54 -2.30 8.12
CA ILE A 167 -1.61 -2.84 7.27
C ILE A 167 -1.79 -4.31 7.62
N PRO A 168 -2.99 -4.85 7.80
CA PRO A 168 -3.18 -6.27 8.09
C PRO A 168 -2.71 -7.16 6.91
N THR A 169 -2.39 -8.42 7.21
CA THR A 169 -2.20 -9.43 6.17
C THR A 169 -3.56 -10.01 5.82
N LEU A 170 -3.87 -10.08 4.53
CA LEU A 170 -5.17 -10.53 4.04
C LEU A 170 -5.19 -12.06 3.87
N SER A 171 -6.26 -12.70 4.28
CA SER A 171 -6.61 -14.04 3.80
C SER A 171 -7.13 -13.97 2.35
N PRO A 172 -7.28 -15.10 1.64
CA PRO A 172 -7.89 -15.11 0.32
C PRO A 172 -9.34 -14.58 0.30
N ALA A 173 -10.09 -14.72 1.39
CA ALA A 173 -11.44 -14.15 1.50
C ALA A 173 -11.39 -12.63 1.66
N ASP A 174 -10.52 -12.15 2.56
CA ASP A 174 -10.31 -10.72 2.81
C ASP A 174 -9.84 -9.99 1.53
N HIS A 175 -8.99 -10.64 0.73
CA HIS A 175 -8.53 -10.08 -0.54
C HIS A 175 -9.68 -9.83 -1.51
N ARG A 176 -10.62 -10.78 -1.64
CA ARG A 176 -11.83 -10.61 -2.48
C ARG A 176 -12.72 -9.48 -1.98
N ASP A 177 -12.89 -9.38 -0.67
CA ASP A 177 -13.67 -8.29 -0.06
C ASP A 177 -13.05 -6.93 -0.33
N LEU A 178 -11.73 -6.79 -0.21
CA LEU A 178 -11.05 -5.53 -0.57
C LEU A 178 -11.14 -5.23 -2.06
N GLN A 179 -11.02 -6.23 -2.93
CA GLN A 179 -11.20 -6.04 -4.38
C GLN A 179 -12.61 -5.50 -4.68
N GLN A 180 -13.62 -6.03 -4.01
CA GLN A 180 -14.99 -5.55 -4.13
C GLN A 180 -15.15 -4.11 -3.60
N ALA A 181 -14.57 -3.81 -2.43
CA ALA A 181 -14.59 -2.45 -1.89
C ALA A 181 -13.95 -1.43 -2.86
N VAL A 182 -12.79 -1.77 -3.44
CA VAL A 182 -12.12 -0.92 -4.44
C VAL A 182 -12.94 -0.79 -5.71
N SER A 183 -13.55 -1.86 -6.21
CA SER A 183 -14.34 -1.82 -7.45
C SER A 183 -15.56 -0.90 -7.31
N ILE A 184 -16.24 -0.92 -6.16
CA ILE A 184 -17.36 -0.03 -5.84
C ILE A 184 -16.94 1.45 -5.91
N LEU A 185 -15.75 1.78 -5.42
CA LEU A 185 -15.20 3.14 -5.38
C LEU A 185 -14.54 3.61 -6.68
N ILE A 186 -14.29 2.71 -7.65
CA ILE A 186 -13.74 3.06 -8.97
C ILE A 186 -14.83 3.59 -9.90
N VAL A 187 -16.06 3.09 -9.77
CA VAL A 187 -17.17 3.37 -10.71
C VAL A 187 -17.56 4.85 -10.72
N GLU A 188 -17.39 5.57 -9.60
CA GLU A 188 -17.68 7.01 -9.53
C GLU A 188 -16.41 7.83 -9.77
N PRO A 189 -16.27 8.50 -10.93
CA PRO A 189 -15.08 9.27 -11.26
C PRO A 189 -14.95 10.57 -10.45
N ASN A 190 -16.04 11.07 -9.84
CA ASN A 190 -16.05 12.37 -9.17
C ASN A 190 -15.95 12.27 -7.64
N TYR A 191 -15.50 11.14 -7.09
CA TYR A 191 -15.12 11.14 -5.68
C TYR A 191 -14.05 12.21 -5.44
N MET A 192 -14.13 12.91 -4.31
CA MET A 192 -13.11 13.88 -3.89
C MET A 192 -12.79 13.68 -2.40
N GLY A 193 -11.61 14.14 -1.98
CA GLY A 193 -11.21 14.14 -0.58
C GLY A 193 -11.16 12.74 0.03
N GLY A 194 -11.96 12.52 1.09
CA GLY A 194 -11.89 11.33 1.93
C GLY A 194 -12.14 10.00 1.21
N ALA A 195 -13.06 9.97 0.23
CA ALA A 195 -13.37 8.75 -0.51
C ALA A 195 -12.21 8.29 -1.42
N ILE A 196 -11.53 9.24 -2.08
CA ILE A 196 -10.31 8.92 -2.85
C ILE A 196 -9.21 8.44 -1.90
N LEU A 197 -8.99 9.12 -0.78
CA LEU A 197 -7.99 8.70 0.20
C LEU A 197 -8.26 7.25 0.64
N TYR A 198 -9.53 6.94 0.91
CA TYR A 198 -9.93 5.61 1.32
C TYR A 198 -9.66 4.57 0.24
N ARG A 199 -10.02 4.84 -1.03
CA ARG A 199 -9.68 3.97 -2.17
C ARG A 199 -8.17 3.73 -2.28
N GLY A 200 -7.35 4.76 -2.11
CA GLY A 200 -5.90 4.66 -2.12
C GLY A 200 -5.36 3.73 -1.04
N LEU A 201 -5.95 3.79 0.16
CA LEU A 201 -5.60 2.90 1.28
C LEU A 201 -5.99 1.45 1.03
N LEU A 202 -7.18 1.22 0.49
CA LEU A 202 -7.61 -0.14 0.13
C LEU A 202 -6.72 -0.74 -0.95
N ARG A 203 -6.35 0.05 -1.98
CA ARG A 203 -5.38 -0.38 -2.99
C ARG A 203 -3.99 -0.64 -2.42
N LEU A 204 -3.58 0.13 -1.41
CA LEU A 204 -2.31 -0.11 -0.72
C LEU A 204 -2.31 -1.46 -0.01
N ALA A 205 -3.42 -1.82 0.65
CA ALA A 205 -3.59 -3.12 1.28
C ALA A 205 -3.63 -4.28 0.28
N LEU A 206 -4.27 -4.10 -0.87
CA LEU A 206 -4.21 -5.07 -1.98
C LEU A 206 -2.78 -5.22 -2.52
N LEU A 207 -2.09 -4.10 -2.75
CA LEU A 207 -0.70 -4.10 -3.22
C LEU A 207 0.23 -4.86 -2.27
N LYS A 208 0.06 -4.70 -0.95
CA LYS A 208 0.80 -5.50 0.05
C LYS A 208 0.63 -6.99 -0.20
N ASN A 209 -0.61 -7.44 -0.39
CA ASN A 209 -0.90 -8.85 -0.61
C ASN A 209 -0.32 -9.33 -1.95
N ASP A 210 -0.52 -8.55 -3.02
CA ASP A 210 -0.07 -8.90 -4.36
C ASP A 210 1.47 -8.96 -4.46
N LEU A 211 2.20 -8.12 -3.71
CA LEU A 211 3.66 -8.23 -3.60
C LEU A 211 4.12 -9.58 -3.03
N ARG A 212 3.33 -10.17 -2.13
CA ARG A 212 3.62 -11.46 -1.53
C ARG A 212 3.20 -12.64 -2.42
N THR A 213 2.06 -12.54 -3.10
CA THR A 213 1.43 -13.69 -3.78
C THR A 213 1.55 -13.66 -5.31
N LYS A 214 1.46 -12.48 -5.93
CA LYS A 214 1.45 -12.30 -7.39
C LYS A 214 2.83 -12.01 -7.94
N TYR A 215 3.57 -11.14 -7.25
CA TYR A 215 4.86 -10.69 -7.74
C TYR A 215 6.02 -11.58 -7.32
N GLU A 216 5.82 -12.47 -6.32
CA GLU A 216 6.83 -13.35 -5.69
C GLU A 216 8.24 -12.83 -5.93
N MET A 217 8.46 -11.57 -5.52
CA MET A 217 9.63 -10.85 -5.99
C MET A 217 10.85 -11.63 -5.53
N LEU A 218 11.61 -12.15 -6.50
CA LEU A 218 12.88 -12.82 -6.29
C LEU A 218 12.80 -14.25 -5.77
N GLY A 219 11.68 -14.95 -5.96
CA GLY A 219 11.68 -16.42 -5.97
C GLY A 219 12.46 -16.97 -7.17
N MET A 220 13.78 -16.75 -7.22
CA MET A 220 14.64 -17.31 -8.28
C MET A 220 14.88 -18.78 -7.97
N ALA A 221 13.96 -19.64 -8.42
CA ALA A 221 14.28 -21.06 -8.53
C ALA A 221 15.47 -21.19 -9.50
N ASN A 222 16.56 -21.82 -9.06
CA ASN A 222 17.73 -22.14 -9.90
C ASN A 222 18.58 -20.96 -10.42
N CYS A 223 18.55 -19.77 -9.81
CA CYS A 223 19.25 -18.57 -10.31
C CYS A 223 18.85 -18.13 -11.73
N GLU A 224 17.77 -18.65 -12.29
CA GLU A 224 17.37 -18.29 -13.66
C GLU A 224 16.30 -17.21 -13.62
N VAL A 225 16.50 -16.16 -14.41
CA VAL A 225 15.53 -15.08 -14.57
C VAL A 225 15.08 -15.01 -16.01
N ASN A 226 13.78 -15.23 -16.22
CA ASN A 226 13.16 -14.95 -17.52
C ASN A 226 12.89 -13.43 -17.63
N LEU A 227 13.62 -12.75 -18.51
CA LEU A 227 13.58 -11.30 -18.66
C LEU A 227 12.22 -10.79 -19.11
N SER A 228 11.55 -11.54 -19.98
CA SER A 228 10.21 -11.16 -20.48
C SER A 228 9.15 -11.24 -19.38
N VAL A 229 9.22 -12.28 -18.54
CA VAL A 229 8.34 -12.42 -17.37
C VAL A 229 8.62 -11.29 -16.37
N LEU A 230 9.89 -11.01 -16.08
CA LEU A 230 10.28 -9.93 -15.19
C LEU A 230 9.83 -8.55 -15.69
N ALA A 231 10.00 -8.25 -16.98
CA ALA A 231 9.55 -6.99 -17.58
C ALA A 231 8.02 -6.82 -17.50
N ASN A 232 7.26 -7.90 -17.71
CA ASN A 232 5.79 -7.90 -17.58
C ASN A 232 5.33 -7.74 -16.11
N GLN A 233 6.04 -8.37 -15.17
CA GLN A 233 5.80 -8.20 -13.74
C GLN A 233 6.08 -6.75 -13.30
N LEU A 234 7.19 -6.16 -13.76
CA LEU A 234 7.52 -4.75 -13.49
C LEU A 234 6.46 -3.80 -14.05
N TYR A 235 5.95 -4.06 -15.25
CA TYR A 235 4.87 -3.26 -15.82
C TYR A 235 3.58 -3.35 -14.99
N SER A 236 3.19 -4.56 -14.61
CA SER A 236 1.99 -4.78 -13.79
C SER A 236 2.12 -4.09 -12.43
N LEU A 237 3.28 -4.21 -11.80
CA LEU A 237 3.56 -3.55 -10.53
C LEU A 237 3.58 -2.03 -10.66
N GLN A 238 4.18 -1.49 -11.72
CA GLN A 238 4.19 -0.05 -12.00
C GLN A 238 2.76 0.50 -12.03
N LYS A 239 1.84 -0.22 -12.68
CA LYS A 239 0.42 0.14 -12.75
C LYS A 239 -0.24 0.16 -11.36
N ASP A 240 0.01 -0.87 -10.55
CA ASP A 240 -0.58 -0.98 -9.21
C ASP A 240 -0.05 0.13 -8.28
N VAL A 241 1.27 0.36 -8.27
CA VAL A 241 1.91 1.44 -7.50
C VAL A 241 1.42 2.81 -7.96
N THR A 242 1.33 3.04 -9.27
CA THR A 242 0.82 4.31 -9.81
C THR A 242 -0.64 4.54 -9.43
N GLY A 243 -1.47 3.50 -9.44
CA GLY A 243 -2.88 3.58 -9.03
C GLY A 243 -3.03 4.01 -7.58
N VAL A 244 -2.23 3.42 -6.68
CA VAL A 244 -2.14 3.82 -5.26
C VAL A 244 -1.71 5.27 -5.13
N MET A 245 -0.61 5.66 -5.78
CA MET A 245 -0.05 7.01 -5.66
C MET A 245 -0.98 8.08 -6.24
N SER A 246 -1.65 7.80 -7.35
CA SER A 246 -2.63 8.69 -7.96
C SER A 246 -3.78 9.01 -7.00
N ASP A 247 -4.27 8.02 -6.25
CA ASP A 247 -5.32 8.24 -5.26
C ASP A 247 -4.81 9.13 -4.11
N PHE A 248 -3.59 8.90 -3.61
CA PHE A 248 -3.01 9.78 -2.59
C PHE A 248 -2.81 11.21 -3.08
N ILE A 249 -2.34 11.41 -4.32
CA ILE A 249 -2.18 12.74 -4.92
C ILE A 249 -3.53 13.44 -5.01
N SER A 250 -4.56 12.78 -5.54
CA SER A 250 -5.89 13.37 -5.73
C SER A 250 -6.63 13.63 -4.42
N SER A 251 -6.28 12.92 -3.35
CA SER A 251 -6.86 13.13 -2.01
C SER A 251 -6.17 14.23 -1.20
N SER A 252 -4.95 14.65 -1.58
CA SER A 252 -4.17 15.60 -0.80
C SER A 252 -4.63 17.05 -1.02
N VAL A 253 -5.22 17.65 0.01
CA VAL A 253 -5.67 19.06 -0.01
C VAL A 253 -4.50 20.06 0.12
N LYS A 254 -3.36 19.63 0.68
CA LYS A 254 -2.19 20.51 0.86
C LYS A 254 -1.29 20.47 -0.37
N GLU A 255 -1.12 21.60 -1.03
CA GLU A 255 -0.35 21.76 -2.28
C GLU A 255 1.10 21.25 -2.16
N ASN A 256 1.77 21.54 -1.05
CA ASN A 256 3.14 21.08 -0.82
C ASN A 256 3.26 19.55 -0.70
N LYS A 257 2.28 18.89 -0.06
CA LYS A 257 2.21 17.43 0.07
C LYS A 257 1.89 16.79 -1.29
N GLN A 258 0.94 17.38 -2.02
CA GLN A 258 0.57 16.93 -3.36
C GLN A 258 1.76 17.00 -4.32
N SER A 259 2.50 18.11 -4.31
CA SER A 259 3.71 18.31 -5.13
C SER A 259 4.83 17.33 -4.77
N ALA A 260 4.99 16.97 -3.50
CA ALA A 260 5.94 15.94 -3.08
C ALA A 260 5.54 14.56 -3.64
N LEU A 261 4.28 14.15 -3.43
CA LEU A 261 3.76 12.87 -3.95
C LEU A 261 3.83 12.79 -5.48
N PHE A 262 3.53 13.88 -6.19
CA PHE A 262 3.61 13.94 -7.64
C PHE A 262 5.04 13.70 -8.14
N ARG A 263 6.02 14.42 -7.59
CA ARG A 263 7.45 14.25 -7.95
C ARG A 263 7.93 12.82 -7.65
N THR A 264 7.55 12.31 -6.48
CA THR A 264 7.86 10.93 -6.07
C THR A 264 7.27 9.91 -7.04
N THR A 265 6.02 10.09 -7.48
CA THR A 265 5.35 9.19 -8.43
C THR A 265 6.00 9.25 -9.80
N ALA A 266 6.31 10.45 -10.31
CA ALA A 266 7.02 10.62 -11.57
C ALA A 266 8.40 9.94 -11.55
N GLN A 267 9.12 10.05 -10.43
CA GLN A 267 10.43 9.42 -10.28
C GLN A 267 10.36 7.89 -10.20
N ILE A 268 9.35 7.34 -9.51
CA ILE A 268 9.07 5.89 -9.51
C ILE A 268 8.79 5.41 -10.94
N ASN A 269 7.89 6.09 -11.66
CA ASN A 269 7.54 5.72 -13.03
C ASN A 269 8.75 5.76 -13.96
N LYS A 270 9.57 6.80 -13.86
CA LYS A 270 10.83 6.89 -14.60
C LYS A 270 11.76 5.70 -14.31
N ASN A 271 11.87 5.27 -13.05
CA ASN A 271 12.70 4.12 -12.69
C ASN A 271 12.14 2.82 -13.29
N PHE A 272 10.82 2.60 -13.22
CA PHE A 272 10.14 1.47 -13.85
C PHE A 272 10.36 1.41 -15.37
N ASP A 273 10.16 2.54 -16.05
CA ASP A 273 10.33 2.62 -17.51
C ASP A 273 11.79 2.39 -17.89
N SER A 274 12.73 2.90 -17.10
CA SER A 274 14.17 2.70 -17.31
C SER A 274 14.56 1.23 -17.12
N ALA A 275 14.07 0.56 -16.07
CA ALA A 275 14.33 -0.86 -15.84
C ALA A 275 13.74 -1.75 -16.94
N ARG A 276 12.49 -1.49 -17.36
CA ARG A 276 11.85 -2.22 -18.45
C ARG A 276 12.56 -1.98 -19.78
N GLY A 277 12.92 -0.74 -20.08
CA GLY A 277 13.70 -0.40 -21.26
C GLY A 277 15.06 -1.11 -21.29
N ALA A 278 15.76 -1.15 -20.15
CA ALA A 278 17.02 -1.86 -20.02
C ALA A 278 16.84 -3.37 -20.25
N LEU A 279 15.86 -4.00 -19.60
CA LEU A 279 15.57 -5.43 -19.79
C LEU A 279 15.24 -5.77 -21.25
N ASN A 280 14.41 -4.95 -21.91
CA ASN A 280 14.03 -5.16 -23.30
C ASN A 280 15.17 -4.90 -24.30
N SER A 281 16.18 -4.12 -23.89
CA SER A 281 17.35 -3.83 -24.73
C SER A 281 18.40 -4.95 -24.72
N LEU A 282 18.29 -5.89 -23.78
CA LEU A 282 19.19 -7.03 -23.70
C LEU A 282 18.90 -7.99 -24.86
N SER A 283 19.85 -8.13 -25.78
CA SER A 283 19.75 -9.01 -26.96
C SER A 283 20.03 -10.50 -26.66
N VAL A 284 19.99 -10.90 -25.39
CA VAL A 284 20.36 -12.24 -24.93
C VAL A 284 19.17 -13.19 -24.96
N ALA A 285 19.44 -14.49 -24.81
CA ALA A 285 18.41 -15.49 -24.56
C ALA A 285 17.45 -15.00 -23.46
N ASN A 286 16.15 -15.30 -23.61
CA ASN A 286 15.11 -14.83 -22.68
C ASN A 286 15.33 -15.21 -21.21
N THR A 287 16.20 -16.20 -20.95
CA THR A 287 16.59 -16.64 -19.62
C THR A 287 18.07 -16.33 -19.38
N ILE A 288 18.37 -15.66 -18.28
CA ILE A 288 19.73 -15.35 -17.84
C ILE A 288 20.01 -16.06 -16.52
N ASP A 289 21.17 -16.72 -16.43
CA ASP A 289 21.72 -17.16 -15.15
C ASP A 289 22.28 -15.96 -14.38
N VAL A 290 21.67 -15.66 -13.24
CA VAL A 290 22.05 -14.56 -12.35
C VAL A 290 22.87 -15.04 -11.15
N SER A 291 23.46 -16.24 -11.23
CA SER A 291 24.34 -16.82 -10.21
C SER A 291 25.45 -15.85 -9.78
N ILE A 292 26.08 -15.18 -10.75
CA ILE A 292 27.13 -14.18 -10.50
C ILE A 292 26.62 -13.03 -9.62
N LEU A 293 25.41 -12.55 -9.89
CA LEU A 293 24.80 -11.46 -9.13
C LEU A 293 24.35 -11.93 -7.75
N THR A 294 23.76 -13.12 -7.65
CA THR A 294 23.34 -13.68 -6.35
C THR A 294 24.53 -13.87 -5.43
N VAL A 295 25.68 -14.35 -5.91
CA VAL A 295 26.91 -14.45 -5.12
C VAL A 295 27.39 -13.07 -4.66
N GLN A 296 27.39 -12.06 -5.53
CA GLN A 296 27.85 -10.71 -5.19
C GLN A 296 26.92 -9.98 -4.20
N PHE A 297 25.63 -10.28 -4.21
CA PHE A 297 24.65 -9.75 -3.26
C PHE A 297 24.42 -10.65 -2.03
N GLY A 298 25.22 -11.71 -1.85
CA GLY A 298 25.12 -12.61 -0.69
C GLY A 298 23.87 -13.48 -0.66
N GLY A 299 23.15 -13.58 -1.78
CA GLY A 299 21.99 -14.44 -1.96
C GLY A 299 22.37 -15.91 -2.14
N LYS A 300 21.45 -16.81 -1.80
CA LYS A 300 21.55 -18.25 -2.10
C LYS A 300 20.47 -18.62 -3.09
N CYS A 301 20.84 -19.18 -4.24
CA CYS A 301 19.86 -19.81 -5.12
C CYS A 301 19.38 -21.10 -4.48
N LYS A 302 18.06 -21.32 -4.46
CA LYS A 302 17.50 -22.62 -4.12
C LYS A 302 17.75 -23.54 -5.32
N LYS A 303 18.54 -24.59 -5.09
CA LYS A 303 18.65 -25.75 -5.99
C LYS A 303 17.44 -26.66 -5.82
#